data_AF-M1B5T1-F1
#
_entry.id   AF-M1B5T1-F1
#
_cell.length_a   1.000
_cell.length_b   1.000
_cell.length_c   1.000
_cell.angle_alpha   90.00
_cell.angle_beta   90.00
_cell.angle_gamma   90.00
#
_symmetry.space_group_name_H-M   'P 1'
#
loop_
_entity.id
_entity.type
_entity.pdbx_description
1 polymer ?
#
loop_
_entity_poly.entity_id
_entity_poly.type
_entity_poly.pdbx_seq_one_letter_code
_entity_poly.pdbx_strand_id
1 'polypeptide(L)'
;MQDYFQTTYKFIELSPHALIPMHGRTNMWPKHMLCGYLKNRRHRESTILMAIENGAKTLYDIVAYTYADVDRSLWFYASLNVRLHVDHLAVQNKLPSDFSLENFNRSCAEFAGMVHKI
;
A
#
# COMPACT_ATOMS: atom_id res chain seq x y z
N MET A 1 -4.16 5.34 2.47
CA MET A 1 -4.32 5.31 0.99
C MET A 1 -5.58 5.99 0.44
N GLN A 2 -6.58 6.32 1.27
CA GLN A 2 -7.87 6.90 0.82
C GLN A 2 -7.70 8.09 -0.15
N ASP A 3 -6.96 9.12 0.27
CA ASP A 3 -6.83 10.36 -0.52
C ASP A 3 -6.15 10.15 -1.86
N TYR A 4 -5.21 9.21 -1.93
CA TYR A 4 -4.54 8.83 -3.18
C TYR A 4 -5.54 8.26 -4.19
N PHE A 5 -6.38 7.31 -3.75
CA PHE A 5 -7.42 6.73 -4.60
C PHE A 5 -8.43 7.80 -5.04
N GLN A 6 -8.94 8.60 -4.10
CA GLN A 6 -9.93 9.64 -4.39
C GLN A 6 -9.40 10.68 -5.38
N THR A 7 -8.18 11.16 -5.18
CA THR A 7 -7.55 12.13 -6.07
C THR A 7 -7.33 11.53 -7.46
N THR A 8 -6.91 10.26 -7.53
CA THR A 8 -6.72 9.57 -8.81
C THR A 8 -8.03 9.41 -9.57
N TYR A 9 -9.15 9.10 -8.90
CA TYR A 9 -10.46 9.06 -9.55
C TYR A 9 -10.86 10.43 -10.10
N LYS A 10 -10.67 11.51 -9.33
CA LYS A 10 -10.91 12.87 -9.81
C LYS A 10 -10.11 13.19 -11.07
N PHE A 11 -8.83 12.79 -11.13
CA PHE A 11 -8.03 12.97 -12.35
C PHE A 11 -8.54 12.16 -13.54
N ILE A 12 -9.08 10.96 -13.32
CA ILE A 12 -9.71 10.16 -14.38
C ILE A 12 -10.99 10.84 -14.86
N GLU A 13 -11.81 11.37 -13.96
CA GLU A 13 -13.07 12.07 -14.27
C GLU A 13 -12.81 13.35 -15.09
N LEU A 14 -11.77 14.11 -14.75
CA LEU A 14 -11.32 15.28 -15.52
C LEU A 14 -10.99 14.93 -16.98
N SER A 15 -10.78 13.65 -17.31
CA SER A 15 -10.55 13.15 -18.67
C SER A 15 -9.49 13.93 -19.46
N PRO A 16 -8.27 14.15 -18.91
CA PRO A 16 -7.25 14.93 -19.59
C PRO A 16 -6.72 14.22 -20.85
N HIS A 17 -6.44 15.00 -21.89
CA HIS A 17 -5.86 14.51 -23.14
C HIS A 17 -4.36 14.22 -23.02
N ALA A 18 -3.66 14.91 -22.11
CA ALA A 18 -2.25 14.70 -21.84
C ALA A 18 -1.95 14.91 -20.35
N LEU A 19 -0.95 14.21 -19.84
CA LEU A 19 -0.44 14.34 -18.47
C LEU A 19 1.04 14.65 -18.54
N ILE A 20 1.42 15.83 -18.03
CA ILE A 20 2.79 16.31 -17.97
C ILE A 20 3.28 16.14 -16.51
N PRO A 21 3.97 15.04 -16.19
CA PRO A 21 4.39 14.78 -14.83
C PRO A 21 5.64 15.60 -14.47
N MET A 22 5.89 15.77 -13.17
CA MET A 22 7.15 16.36 -12.68
C MET A 22 8.37 15.49 -12.98
N HIS A 23 8.17 14.17 -13.12
CA HIS A 23 9.21 13.20 -13.47
C HIS A 23 8.73 12.26 -14.57
N GLY A 24 9.66 11.85 -15.44
CA GLY A 24 9.37 10.96 -16.56
C GLY A 24 8.89 11.70 -17.81
N ARG A 25 8.35 10.95 -18.77
CA ARG A 25 7.90 11.49 -20.06
C ARG A 25 6.43 11.88 -20.00
N THR A 26 6.06 12.88 -20.79
CA THR A 26 4.65 13.24 -21.02
C THR A 26 3.86 12.02 -21.49
N ASN A 27 2.69 11.79 -20.89
CA ASN A 27 1.81 10.69 -21.23
C ASN A 27 0.62 11.21 -22.04
N MET A 28 0.42 10.66 -23.25
CA MET A 28 -0.68 11.03 -24.14
C MET A 28 -1.93 10.17 -23.96
N TRP A 29 -1.90 9.21 -23.03
CA TRP A 29 -2.97 8.26 -22.71
C TRP A 29 -3.26 8.26 -21.19
N PRO A 30 -3.58 9.43 -20.57
CA PRO A 30 -3.56 9.56 -19.11
C PRO A 30 -4.51 8.62 -18.40
N LYS A 31 -5.71 8.40 -18.96
CA LYS A 31 -6.69 7.47 -18.40
C LYS A 31 -6.12 6.06 -18.22
N HIS A 32 -5.38 5.56 -19.21
CA HIS A 32 -4.76 4.23 -19.14
C HIS A 32 -3.71 4.16 -18.02
N MET A 33 -2.84 5.17 -17.94
CA MET A 33 -1.82 5.28 -16.89
C MET A 33 -2.44 5.33 -15.48
N LEU A 34 -3.42 6.21 -15.28
CA LEU A 34 -4.09 6.38 -13.97
C LEU A 34 -4.85 5.11 -13.55
N CYS A 35 -5.52 4.43 -14.48
CA CYS A 35 -6.10 3.11 -14.23
C CYS A 35 -5.02 2.09 -13.82
N GLY A 36 -3.83 2.15 -14.44
CA GLY A 36 -2.68 1.33 -14.06
C GLY A 36 -2.21 1.58 -12.62
N TYR A 37 -2.17 2.84 -12.18
CA TYR A 37 -1.85 3.18 -10.78
C TYR A 37 -2.85 2.57 -9.81
N LEU A 38 -4.14 2.73 -10.09
CA LEU A 38 -5.20 2.15 -9.27
C LEU A 38 -5.10 0.62 -9.22
N LYS A 39 -4.88 -0.02 -10.38
CA LYS A 39 -4.71 -1.48 -10.47
C LYS A 39 -3.54 -1.95 -9.61
N ASN A 40 -2.39 -1.29 -9.68
CA ASN A 40 -1.22 -1.64 -8.88
C ASN A 40 -1.49 -1.52 -7.37
N ARG A 41 -2.16 -0.45 -6.93
CA ARG A 41 -2.51 -0.26 -5.51
C ARG A 41 -3.52 -1.29 -5.00
N ARG A 42 -4.54 -1.61 -5.81
CA ARG A 42 -5.51 -2.66 -5.46
C ARG A 42 -4.87 -4.04 -5.43
N HIS A 43 -3.95 -4.34 -6.34
CA HIS A 43 -3.20 -5.60 -6.31
C HIS A 43 -2.40 -5.71 -5.01
N ARG A 44 -1.73 -4.64 -4.58
CA ARG A 44 -1.00 -4.61 -3.30
C ARG A 44 -1.92 -4.90 -2.12
N GLU A 45 -3.10 -4.30 -2.08
CA GLU A 45 -4.11 -4.56 -1.04
C GLU A 45 -4.58 -6.01 -1.05
N SER A 46 -4.80 -6.58 -2.23
CA SER A 46 -5.15 -8.00 -2.37
C SER A 46 -4.05 -8.91 -1.82
N THR A 47 -2.78 -8.63 -2.10
CA THR A 47 -1.65 -9.42 -1.58
C THR A 47 -1.55 -9.29 -0.06
N ILE A 48 -1.77 -8.10 0.50
CA ILE A 48 -1.78 -7.87 1.95
C ILE A 48 -2.92 -8.63 2.62
N LEU A 49 -4.14 -8.61 2.04
CA LEU A 49 -5.26 -9.38 2.55
C LEU A 49 -4.96 -10.88 2.54
N MET A 50 -4.40 -11.40 1.44
CA MET A 50 -3.96 -12.80 1.37
C MET A 50 -2.93 -13.15 2.45
N ALA A 51 -1.99 -12.24 2.76
CA ALA A 51 -1.04 -12.46 3.85
C ALA A 51 -1.75 -12.62 5.20
N ILE A 52 -2.72 -11.75 5.48
CA ILE A 52 -3.51 -11.75 6.72
C ILE A 52 -4.39 -13.00 6.81
N GLU A 53 -5.07 -13.37 5.73
CA GLU A 53 -5.88 -14.59 5.63
C GLU A 53 -5.05 -15.87 5.83
N ASN A 54 -3.78 -15.84 5.43
CA ASN A 54 -2.81 -16.91 5.69
C ASN A 54 -2.22 -16.88 7.11
N GLY A 55 -2.70 -16.00 7.99
CA GLY A 55 -2.36 -15.95 9.41
C GLY A 55 -1.29 -14.92 9.79
N ALA A 56 -0.89 -14.01 8.89
CA ALA A 56 0.02 -12.93 9.23
C ALA A 56 -0.62 -11.96 10.24
N LYS A 57 0.06 -11.71 11.37
CA LYS A 57 -0.47 -10.87 12.47
C LYS A 57 0.33 -9.59 12.70
N THR A 58 1.60 -9.58 12.30
CA THR A 58 2.51 -8.46 12.53
C THR A 58 2.89 -7.76 11.22
N LEU A 59 3.40 -6.53 11.33
CA LEU A 59 3.94 -5.79 10.20
C LEU A 59 5.06 -6.56 9.50
N TYR A 60 5.93 -7.22 10.27
CA TYR A 60 7.02 -8.01 9.72
C TYR A 60 6.50 -9.19 8.88
N ASP A 61 5.52 -9.94 9.38
CA ASP A 61 4.94 -11.08 8.66
C ASP A 61 4.35 -10.64 7.33
N ILE A 62 3.59 -9.53 7.34
CA ILE A 62 2.94 -9.02 6.13
C ILE A 62 3.99 -8.51 5.13
N VAL A 63 5.03 -7.81 5.59
CA VAL A 63 6.13 -7.36 4.71
C VAL A 63 6.87 -8.56 4.13
N ALA A 64 7.22 -9.54 4.96
CA ALA A 64 7.94 -10.73 4.54
C ALA A 64 7.17 -11.54 3.49
N TYR A 65 5.83 -11.60 3.60
CA TYR A 65 4.99 -12.22 2.58
C TYR A 65 4.84 -11.35 1.32
N THR A 66 4.52 -10.07 1.49
CA THR A 66 4.12 -9.17 0.39
C THR A 66 5.32 -8.68 -0.45
N TYR A 67 6.51 -8.67 0.13
CA TYR A 67 7.75 -8.19 -0.46
C TYR A 67 8.87 -9.26 -0.36
N ALA A 68 8.49 -10.54 -0.42
CA ALA A 68 9.41 -11.68 -0.30
C ALA A 68 10.55 -11.66 -1.32
N ASP A 69 10.29 -11.10 -2.51
CA ASP A 69 11.20 -10.96 -3.64
C ASP A 69 12.02 -9.66 -3.62
N VAL A 70 11.77 -8.78 -2.64
CA VAL A 70 12.48 -7.50 -2.50
C VAL A 70 13.59 -7.63 -1.48
N ASP A 71 14.75 -7.01 -1.76
CA ASP A 71 15.89 -6.98 -0.86
C ASP A 71 15.51 -6.44 0.53
N ARG A 72 16.01 -7.10 1.58
CA ARG A 72 15.68 -6.78 2.97
C ARG A 72 16.09 -5.37 3.39
N SER A 73 17.10 -4.78 2.76
CA SER A 73 17.50 -3.38 3.01
C SER A 73 16.38 -2.39 2.67
N LEU A 74 15.48 -2.76 1.76
CA LEU A 74 14.34 -1.94 1.36
C LEU A 74 13.07 -2.22 2.16
N TRP A 75 13.08 -3.22 3.05
CA TRP A 75 11.90 -3.60 3.82
C TRP A 75 11.42 -2.52 4.76
N PHE A 76 12.31 -1.62 5.18
CA PHE A 76 11.90 -0.43 5.92
C PHE A 76 10.89 0.41 5.14
N TYR A 77 11.18 0.73 3.89
CA TYR A 77 10.25 1.50 3.05
C TYR A 77 9.00 0.70 2.68
N ALA A 78 9.16 -0.62 2.49
CA ALA A 78 8.05 -1.53 2.24
C ALA A 78 7.06 -1.55 3.42
N SER A 79 7.56 -1.51 4.66
CA SER A 79 6.73 -1.54 5.87
C SER A 79 5.86 -0.29 5.99
N LEU A 80 6.41 0.89 5.65
CA LEU A 80 5.63 2.13 5.55
C LEU A 80 4.51 2.01 4.51
N ASN A 81 4.78 1.34 3.38
CA ASN A 81 3.77 1.11 2.36
C ASN A 81 2.66 0.14 2.83
N VAL A 82 3.04 -0.97 3.49
CA VAL A 82 2.08 -1.92 4.07
C VAL A 82 1.16 -1.22 5.06
N ARG A 83 1.71 -0.43 5.98
CA ARG A 83 0.92 0.32 6.97
C ARG A 83 -0.15 1.19 6.31
N LEU A 84 0.22 1.98 5.30
CA LEU A 84 -0.72 2.86 4.57
C LEU A 84 -1.87 2.10 3.90
N HIS A 85 -1.62 0.86 3.47
CA HIS A 85 -2.61 -0.01 2.86
C HIS A 85 -3.51 -0.70 3.90
N VAL A 86 -2.95 -1.20 5.00
CA VAL A 86 -3.73 -1.77 6.11
C VAL A 86 -4.67 -0.73 6.70
N ASP A 87 -4.19 0.50 6.93
CA ASP A 87 -5.03 1.61 7.41
C ASP A 87 -6.21 1.89 6.48
N HIS A 88 -5.98 1.81 5.16
CA HIS A 88 -7.04 2.02 4.17
C HIS A 88 -8.04 0.86 4.14
N LEU A 89 -7.58 -0.38 4.27
CA LEU A 89 -8.44 -1.55 4.39
C LEU A 89 -9.29 -1.50 5.68
N ALA A 90 -8.71 -1.01 6.78
CA ALA A 90 -9.41 -0.79 8.04
C ALA A 90 -10.57 0.22 7.89
N VAL A 91 -10.30 1.38 7.28
CA VAL A 91 -11.34 2.40 7.00
C VAL A 91 -12.46 1.85 6.12
N GLN A 92 -12.14 0.94 5.21
CA GLN A 92 -13.13 0.29 4.35
C GLN A 92 -13.86 -0.90 5.01
N ASN A 93 -13.54 -1.24 6.26
CA ASN A 93 -14.03 -2.44 6.95
C ASN A 93 -13.79 -3.74 6.15
N LYS A 94 -12.63 -3.84 5.50
CA LYS A 94 -12.24 -4.98 4.66
C LYS A 94 -11.25 -5.94 5.31
N LEU A 95 -10.81 -5.64 6.52
CA LEU A 95 -9.92 -6.53 7.26
C LEU A 95 -10.74 -7.70 7.83
N PRO A 96 -10.17 -8.92 7.88
CA PRO A 96 -10.80 -10.06 8.54
C PRO A 96 -11.16 -9.75 10.01
N SER A 97 -12.25 -10.32 10.51
CA SER A 97 -12.78 -10.03 11.85
C SER A 97 -11.87 -10.48 12.99
N ASP A 98 -11.02 -11.47 12.74
CA ASP A 98 -10.02 -12.01 13.66
C ASP A 98 -8.68 -11.25 13.62
N PHE A 99 -8.51 -10.32 12.68
CA PHE A 99 -7.32 -9.49 12.59
C PHE A 99 -7.34 -8.36 13.62
N SER A 100 -6.45 -8.44 14.62
CA SER A 100 -6.30 -7.39 15.63
C SER A 100 -5.48 -6.21 15.12
N LEU A 101 -6.16 -5.11 14.81
CA LEU A 101 -5.52 -3.83 14.49
C LEU A 101 -4.65 -3.29 15.62
N GLU A 102 -5.00 -3.56 16.87
CA GLU A 102 -4.18 -3.14 18.02
C GLU A 102 -2.81 -3.84 18.00
N ASN A 103 -2.79 -5.16 17.79
CA ASN A 103 -1.55 -5.94 17.70
C ASN A 103 -0.71 -5.49 16.50
N PHE A 104 -1.35 -5.27 15.35
CA PHE A 104 -0.66 -4.74 14.17
C PHE A 104 -0.04 -3.37 14.42
N ASN A 105 -0.77 -2.44 15.02
CA ASN A 105 -0.29 -1.09 15.35
C ASN A 105 0.88 -1.13 16.36
N ARG A 106 0.83 -2.03 17.33
CA ARG A 106 1.95 -2.26 18.26
C ARG A 106 3.20 -2.74 17.51
N SER A 107 3.05 -3.71 16.61
CA SER A 107 4.17 -4.20 15.79
C SER A 107 4.74 -3.12 14.87
N CYS A 108 3.92 -2.16 14.41
CA CYS A 108 4.40 -1.00 13.66
C CYS A 108 5.31 -0.09 14.51
N ALA A 109 4.93 0.16 15.77
CA ALA A 109 5.71 0.98 16.68
C ALA A 109 7.04 0.30 17.05
N GLU A 110 7.02 -1.01 17.29
CA GLU A 110 8.23 -1.81 17.55
C GLU A 110 9.19 -1.79 16.35
N PHE A 111 8.67 -2.00 15.14
CA PHE A 111 9.46 -1.97 13.92
C PHE A 111 10.13 -0.60 13.68
N ALA A 112 9.42 0.50 13.97
CA ALA A 112 9.97 1.85 13.91
C ALA A 112 11.08 2.06 14.96
N GLY A 113 10.91 1.52 16.18
CA GLY A 113 11.89 1.59 17.25
C GLY A 113 13.18 0.79 16.99
N MET A 114 13.11 -0.28 16.19
CA MET A 114 14.29 -1.06 15.77
C MET A 114 15.17 -0.27 14.79
N VAL A 115 14.57 0.55 13.93
CA VAL A 115 15.28 1.30 12.88
C VAL A 115 16.02 2.51 13.46
N HIS A 116 15.50 3.13 14.52
CA HIS A 116 16.19 4.23 15.21
C HIS A 116 17.44 3.81 16.01
N LYS A 117 17.71 2.51 16.14
CA LYS A 117 18.87 1.96 16.86
C LYS A 117 20.00 1.49 15.93
N ILE A 118 19.86 1.69 14.62
CA ILE A 118 20.88 1.45 13.58
C ILE A 118 21.47 2.80 13.19
#